data_AF-A0A377KIS2-F1
#
_entry.id   AF-A0A377KIS2-F1
#
_cell.length_a   1.000
_cell.length_b   1.000
_cell.length_c   1.000
_cell.angle_alpha   90.00
_cell.angle_beta   90.00
_cell.angle_gamma   90.00
#
_symmetry.space_group_name_H-M   'P 1'
#
loop_
_entity.id
_entity.type
_entity.pdbx_description
1 polymer ?
#
loop_
_entity_poly.entity_id
_entity_poly.type
_entity_poly.pdbx_seq_one_letter_code
_entity_poly.pdbx_strand_id
1 'polypeptide(L)'
;MTIQGVANILMNGYVAQTADPKINELLSRGGIMSMLSSASLILLALALGGLLIKYTIVETIVQELREKMDRPSRLIGFTALSCIGINLIVGEQYLSIILPGETFKRSFEQSGLDKKYLTRTLADAGATVNSLVPWGVSGTFIMGTMKVSALQYLPFVFFAILAPIFTIIGGFLLNHKKEKSQIGVN
;
A
#
# COMPACT_ATOMS: atom_id res chain seq x y z
N MET A 1 15.37 26.07 -27.36
CA MET A 1 15.90 25.15 -26.34
C MET A 1 16.93 24.23 -26.99
N THR A 2 18.16 24.20 -26.50
CA THR A 2 19.17 23.23 -26.95
C THR A 2 18.99 21.92 -26.19
N ILE A 3 19.44 20.79 -26.76
CA ILE A 3 19.40 19.47 -26.10
C ILE A 3 20.10 19.51 -24.73
N GLN A 4 21.22 20.24 -24.63
CA GLN A 4 21.93 20.48 -23.37
C GLN A 4 21.07 21.24 -22.34
N GLY A 5 20.30 22.23 -22.78
CA GLY A 5 19.38 22.97 -21.91
C GLY A 5 18.24 22.10 -21.37
N VAL A 6 17.67 21.23 -22.21
CA VAL A 6 16.65 20.25 -21.78
C VAL A 6 17.24 19.24 -20.80
N ALA A 7 18.42 18.71 -21.07
CA ALA A 7 19.12 17.78 -20.17
C ALA A 7 19.42 18.42 -18.80
N ASN A 8 19.81 19.69 -18.78
CA ASN A 8 20.06 20.43 -17.55
C ASN A 8 18.77 20.62 -16.73
N ILE A 9 17.66 21.01 -17.36
CA ILE A 9 16.37 21.14 -16.69
C ILE A 9 15.90 19.80 -16.12
N LEU A 10 16.12 18.69 -16.83
CA LEU A 10 15.79 17.35 -16.31
C LEU A 10 16.65 16.96 -15.10
N MET A 11 17.96 17.24 -15.15
CA MET A 11 18.89 16.85 -14.08
C MET A 11 18.76 17.73 -12.84
N ASN A 12 18.74 19.05 -13.02
CA ASN A 12 18.80 20.04 -11.93
C ASN A 12 17.45 20.68 -11.60
N GLY A 13 16.46 20.55 -12.47
CA GLY A 13 15.12 21.11 -12.29
C GLY A 13 14.93 22.46 -12.96
N TYR A 14 13.66 22.82 -13.14
CA TYR A 14 13.25 24.16 -13.54
C TYR A 14 13.25 25.09 -12.31
N VAL A 15 13.52 26.38 -12.52
CA VAL A 15 13.40 27.43 -11.49
C VAL A 15 12.40 28.46 -11.99
N ALA A 16 11.28 28.57 -11.31
CA ALA A 16 10.21 29.50 -11.66
C ALA A 16 10.46 30.89 -11.04
N GLN A 17 10.16 31.92 -11.83
CA GLN A 17 10.17 33.32 -11.40
C GLN A 17 8.79 33.94 -11.68
N THR A 18 7.85 33.66 -10.80
CA THR A 18 6.51 34.25 -10.77
C THR A 18 6.41 35.27 -9.64
N ALA A 19 5.34 36.07 -9.64
CA ALA A 19 5.09 37.08 -8.61
C ALA A 19 4.77 36.49 -7.23
N ASP A 20 4.33 35.23 -7.15
CA ASP A 20 3.99 34.55 -5.89
C ASP A 20 5.16 33.66 -5.42
N PRO A 21 5.77 33.93 -4.26
CA PRO A 21 6.84 33.11 -3.71
C PRO A 21 6.48 31.63 -3.51
N LYS A 22 5.22 31.33 -3.18
CA LYS A 22 4.75 29.94 -2.97
C LYS A 22 4.70 29.17 -4.28
N ILE A 23 4.31 29.83 -5.36
CA ILE A 23 4.31 29.23 -6.70
C ILE A 23 5.76 28.97 -7.15
N ASN A 24 6.68 29.89 -6.84
CA ASN A 24 8.10 29.68 -7.12
C ASN A 24 8.66 28.47 -6.38
N GLU A 25 8.29 28.28 -5.12
CA GLU A 25 8.71 27.12 -4.33
C GLU A 25 8.15 25.80 -4.87
N LEU A 26 6.88 25.78 -5.29
CA LEU A 26 6.24 24.59 -5.87
C LEU A 26 6.82 24.21 -7.24
N LEU A 27 7.13 25.21 -8.08
CA LEU A 27 7.66 24.98 -9.42
C LEU A 27 9.18 24.82 -9.46
N SER A 28 9.89 25.14 -8.36
CA SER A 28 11.35 25.05 -8.25
C SER A 28 11.80 23.92 -7.32
N ARG A 29 11.24 22.72 -7.49
CA ARG A 29 11.52 21.55 -6.64
C ARG A 29 12.80 20.77 -6.99
N GLY A 30 13.52 21.21 -8.02
CA GLY A 30 14.71 20.54 -8.53
C GLY A 30 14.39 19.44 -9.54
N GLY A 31 15.41 18.68 -9.93
CA GLY A 31 15.32 17.61 -10.93
C GLY A 31 15.68 16.25 -10.36
N ILE A 32 16.18 15.35 -11.21
CA ILE A 32 16.63 14.00 -10.81
C ILE A 32 17.65 14.07 -9.66
N MET A 33 18.57 15.04 -9.67
CA MET A 33 19.58 15.22 -8.62
C MET A 33 18.94 15.43 -7.24
N SER A 34 17.85 16.18 -7.17
CA SER A 34 17.15 16.48 -5.92
C SER A 34 16.34 15.29 -5.39
N MET A 35 16.01 14.33 -6.26
CA MET A 35 15.30 13.11 -5.89
C MET A 35 16.24 11.92 -5.59
N LEU A 36 17.55 12.09 -5.75
CA LEU A 36 18.50 10.98 -5.66
C LEU A 36 18.49 10.30 -4.29
N SER A 37 18.31 11.05 -3.21
CA SER A 37 18.18 10.53 -1.84
C SER A 37 16.94 9.64 -1.67
N SER A 38 15.78 10.09 -2.18
CA SER A 38 14.56 9.28 -2.21
C SER A 38 14.70 8.07 -3.12
N ALA A 39 15.33 8.22 -4.29
CA ALA A 39 15.60 7.12 -5.20
C ALA A 39 16.50 6.06 -4.57
N SER A 40 17.54 6.45 -3.83
CA SER A 40 18.39 5.52 -3.08
C SER A 40 17.61 4.74 -2.02
N LEU A 41 16.73 5.39 -1.26
CA LEU A 41 15.86 4.73 -0.29
C LEU A 41 14.92 3.73 -0.97
N ILE A 42 14.33 4.09 -2.12
CA ILE A 42 13.49 3.17 -2.91
C ILE A 42 14.29 1.95 -3.37
N LEU A 43 15.51 2.13 -3.89
CA LEU A 43 16.35 1.03 -4.33
C LEU A 43 16.71 0.07 -3.18
N LEU A 44 17.04 0.61 -2.00
CA LEU A 44 17.30 -0.20 -0.81
C LEU A 44 16.05 -0.95 -0.34
N ALA A 45 14.89 -0.28 -0.33
CA ALA A 45 13.62 -0.89 0.03
C ALA A 45 13.25 -2.05 -0.92
N LEU A 46 13.39 -1.85 -2.23
CA LEU A 46 13.15 -2.87 -3.24
C LEU A 46 14.13 -4.05 -3.12
N ALA A 47 15.40 -3.79 -2.79
CA ALA A 47 16.39 -4.84 -2.57
C ALA A 47 16.03 -5.71 -1.34
N LEU A 48 15.65 -5.07 -0.23
CA LEU A 48 15.16 -5.76 0.96
C LEU A 48 13.90 -6.58 0.65
N GLY A 49 12.93 -5.98 -0.03
CA GLY A 49 11.70 -6.66 -0.43
C GLY A 49 11.98 -7.89 -1.31
N GLY A 50 12.89 -7.77 -2.26
CA GLY A 50 13.34 -8.88 -3.12
C GLY A 50 13.96 -10.04 -2.33
N LEU A 51 14.77 -9.75 -1.30
CA LEU A 51 15.33 -10.79 -0.42
C LEU A 51 14.22 -11.54 0.34
N LEU A 52 13.26 -10.81 0.90
CA LEU A 52 12.16 -11.41 1.68
C LEU A 52 11.30 -12.36 0.84
N ILE A 53 11.10 -12.06 -0.45
CA ILE A 53 10.42 -12.95 -1.40
C ILE A 53 11.29 -14.17 -1.71
N LYS A 54 12.58 -13.95 -2.01
CA LYS A 54 13.50 -15.03 -2.40
C LYS A 54 13.65 -16.08 -1.31
N TYR A 55 13.62 -15.67 -0.04
CA TYR A 55 13.67 -16.58 1.10
C TYR A 55 12.29 -17.10 1.53
N THR A 56 11.23 -16.78 0.78
CA THR A 56 9.85 -17.27 1.03
C THR A 56 9.31 -16.87 2.42
N ILE A 57 9.96 -15.93 3.11
CA ILE A 57 9.61 -15.50 4.48
C ILE A 57 8.17 -14.97 4.51
N VAL A 58 7.80 -14.18 3.51
CA VAL A 58 6.47 -13.60 3.41
C VAL A 58 5.41 -14.69 3.21
N GLU A 59 5.65 -15.65 2.32
CA GLU A 59 4.71 -16.73 2.05
C GLU A 59 4.50 -17.62 3.27
N THR A 60 5.57 -17.97 3.99
CA THR A 60 5.47 -18.75 5.23
C THR A 60 4.60 -18.06 6.28
N ILE A 61 4.77 -16.75 6.47
CA ILE A 61 3.93 -15.96 7.41
C ILE A 61 2.45 -15.99 6.99
N VAL A 62 2.17 -15.87 5.69
CA VAL A 62 0.77 -15.86 5.20
C VAL A 62 0.14 -17.26 5.29
N GLN A 63 0.90 -18.34 5.04
CA GLN A 63 0.41 -19.71 5.15
C GLN A 63 0.03 -20.10 6.58
N GLU A 64 0.82 -19.71 7.58
CA GLU A 64 0.50 -19.92 9.02
C GLU A 64 -0.82 -19.24 9.43
N LEU A 65 -1.16 -18.10 8.81
CA LEU A 65 -2.40 -17.38 9.08
C LEU A 65 -3.65 -18.06 8.47
N ARG A 66 -3.47 -18.99 7.52
CA ARG A 66 -4.57 -19.65 6.78
C ARG A 66 -5.36 -20.64 7.64
N GLU A 67 -4.73 -21.32 8.60
CA GLU A 67 -5.38 -22.41 9.36
C GLU A 67 -6.48 -21.94 10.32
N LYS A 68 -6.65 -20.62 10.48
CA LYS A 68 -7.56 -19.99 11.44
C LYS A 68 -8.74 -19.29 10.76
N MET A 69 -9.24 -19.81 9.63
CA MET A 69 -10.22 -19.13 8.77
C MET A 69 -11.55 -19.87 8.63
N ASP A 70 -12.40 -19.72 9.64
CA ASP A 70 -13.70 -20.38 9.78
C ASP A 70 -14.90 -19.45 9.53
N ARG A 71 -14.68 -18.13 9.45
CA ARG A 71 -15.75 -17.12 9.28
C ARG A 71 -15.38 -16.04 8.26
N PRO A 72 -16.36 -15.46 7.53
CA PRO A 72 -16.13 -14.37 6.57
C PRO A 72 -15.38 -13.15 7.15
N SER A 73 -15.71 -12.76 8.39
CA SER A 73 -15.04 -11.64 9.07
C SER A 73 -13.57 -11.94 9.38
N ARG A 74 -13.27 -13.18 9.79
CA ARG A 74 -11.89 -13.65 10.00
C ARG A 74 -11.13 -13.67 8.69
N LEU A 75 -11.74 -14.20 7.62
CA LEU A 75 -11.10 -14.28 6.31
C LEU A 75 -10.73 -12.88 5.77
N ILE A 76 -11.67 -11.94 5.76
CA ILE A 76 -11.40 -10.55 5.34
C ILE A 76 -10.38 -9.87 6.26
N GLY A 77 -10.52 -10.04 7.59
CA GLY A 77 -9.61 -9.45 8.57
C GLY A 77 -8.18 -9.96 8.43
N PHE A 78 -7.97 -11.27 8.30
CA PHE A 78 -6.65 -11.86 8.09
C PHE A 78 -6.07 -11.46 6.75
N THR A 79 -6.85 -11.44 5.66
CA THR A 79 -6.34 -10.94 4.37
C THR A 79 -5.89 -9.49 4.47
N ALA A 80 -6.68 -8.62 5.12
CA ALA A 80 -6.31 -7.23 5.34
C ALA A 80 -5.03 -7.10 6.18
N LEU A 81 -4.94 -7.85 7.29
CA LEU A 81 -3.76 -7.87 8.15
C LEU A 81 -2.52 -8.41 7.44
N SER A 82 -2.65 -9.42 6.59
CA SER A 82 -1.56 -9.91 5.76
C SER A 82 -1.10 -8.86 4.77
N CYS A 83 -2.01 -8.16 4.07
CA CYS A 83 -1.64 -7.03 3.22
C CYS A 83 -0.88 -5.94 4.01
N ILE A 84 -1.43 -5.51 5.14
CA ILE A 84 -0.79 -4.49 5.98
C ILE A 84 0.59 -4.95 6.47
N GLY A 85 0.70 -6.20 6.94
CA GLY A 85 1.95 -6.77 7.41
C GLY A 85 3.01 -6.84 6.32
N ILE A 86 2.64 -7.25 5.10
CA ILE A 86 3.55 -7.28 3.96
C ILE A 86 4.00 -5.87 3.59
N ASN A 87 3.09 -4.90 3.53
CA ASN A 87 3.44 -3.50 3.32
C ASN A 87 4.45 -3.01 4.36
N LEU A 88 4.23 -3.30 5.65
CA LEU A 88 5.12 -2.87 6.72
C LEU A 88 6.50 -3.55 6.64
N ILE A 89 6.59 -4.82 6.27
CA ILE A 89 7.88 -5.54 6.23
C ILE A 89 8.64 -5.24 4.94
N VAL A 90 7.95 -5.30 3.80
CA VAL A 90 8.54 -5.24 2.45
C VAL A 90 8.62 -3.81 1.92
N GLY A 91 7.65 -2.94 2.26
CA GLY A 91 7.57 -1.58 1.71
C GLY A 91 7.21 -1.52 0.23
N GLU A 92 6.65 -2.60 -0.32
CA GLU A 92 6.30 -2.73 -1.73
C GLU A 92 4.83 -3.19 -1.88
N GLN A 93 4.06 -2.39 -2.63
CA GLN A 93 2.60 -2.52 -2.71
C GLN A 93 2.15 -3.70 -3.58
N TYR A 94 2.88 -4.02 -4.66
CA TYR A 94 2.51 -5.06 -5.62
C TYR A 94 2.50 -6.44 -4.95
N LEU A 95 3.51 -6.71 -4.13
CA LEU A 95 3.64 -7.93 -3.34
C LEU A 95 2.62 -8.01 -2.22
N SER A 96 2.32 -6.87 -1.59
CA SER A 96 1.22 -6.80 -0.62
C SER A 96 -0.15 -7.15 -1.21
N ILE A 97 -0.32 -7.03 -2.53
CA ILE A 97 -1.57 -7.38 -3.21
C ILE A 97 -1.53 -8.83 -3.70
N ILE A 98 -0.45 -9.23 -4.36
CA ILE A 98 -0.38 -10.52 -5.06
C ILE A 98 -0.26 -11.69 -4.09
N LEU A 99 0.62 -11.60 -3.08
CA LEU A 99 0.83 -12.71 -2.16
C LEU A 99 -0.45 -13.05 -1.39
N PRO A 100 -1.10 -12.12 -0.67
CA PRO A 100 -2.39 -12.40 -0.03
C PRO A 100 -3.48 -12.74 -1.04
N GLY A 101 -3.46 -12.12 -2.22
CA GLY A 101 -4.43 -12.37 -3.28
C GLY A 101 -4.44 -13.82 -3.73
N GLU A 102 -3.27 -14.38 -4.06
CA GLU A 102 -3.15 -15.79 -4.46
C GLU A 102 -3.28 -16.75 -3.27
N THR A 103 -2.73 -16.42 -2.09
CA THR A 103 -2.83 -17.30 -0.92
C THR A 103 -4.27 -17.45 -0.41
N PHE A 104 -5.07 -16.38 -0.38
CA PHE A 104 -6.43 -16.43 0.16
C PHE A 104 -7.52 -16.70 -0.88
N LYS A 105 -7.21 -16.64 -2.17
CA LYS A 105 -8.16 -16.90 -3.28
C LYS A 105 -9.01 -18.13 -3.06
N ARG A 106 -8.36 -19.27 -2.79
CA ARG A 106 -9.04 -20.56 -2.58
C ARG A 106 -9.92 -20.54 -1.33
N SER A 107 -9.49 -19.87 -0.26
CA SER A 107 -10.25 -19.75 0.99
C SER A 107 -11.53 -18.90 0.79
N PHE A 108 -11.47 -17.84 -0.03
CA PHE A 108 -12.66 -17.05 -0.40
C PHE A 108 -13.65 -17.85 -1.25
N GLU A 109 -13.16 -18.62 -2.23
CA GLU A 109 -13.98 -19.50 -3.06
C GLU A 109 -14.66 -20.60 -2.24
N GLN A 110 -13.91 -21.27 -1.36
CA GLN A 110 -14.44 -22.31 -0.46
C GLN A 110 -15.44 -21.76 0.56
N SER A 111 -15.25 -20.51 1.00
CA SER A 111 -16.18 -19.83 1.91
C SER A 111 -17.47 -19.38 1.22
N GLY A 112 -17.61 -19.53 -0.10
CA GLY A 112 -18.76 -19.06 -0.87
C GLY A 112 -18.90 -17.53 -0.85
N LEU A 113 -17.81 -16.79 -0.67
CA LEU A 113 -17.80 -15.33 -0.75
C LEU A 113 -17.56 -14.89 -2.19
N ASP A 114 -18.27 -13.84 -2.62
CA ASP A 114 -18.01 -13.21 -3.90
C ASP A 114 -16.55 -12.72 -4.00
N LYS A 115 -15.93 -12.93 -5.15
CA LYS A 115 -14.56 -12.48 -5.46
C LYS A 115 -14.35 -10.98 -5.23
N LYS A 116 -15.43 -10.19 -5.31
CA LYS A 116 -15.42 -8.75 -5.04
C LYS A 116 -14.92 -8.40 -3.63
N TYR A 117 -15.19 -9.24 -2.63
CA TYR A 117 -14.72 -8.98 -1.25
C TYR A 117 -13.22 -9.18 -1.12
N LEU A 118 -12.66 -10.19 -1.81
CA LEU A 118 -11.22 -10.36 -1.90
C LEU A 118 -10.58 -9.16 -2.60
N THR A 119 -11.03 -8.83 -3.82
CA THR A 119 -10.49 -7.69 -4.58
C THR A 119 -10.57 -6.38 -3.81
N ARG A 120 -11.70 -6.12 -3.13
CA ARG A 120 -11.85 -4.92 -2.30
C ARG A 120 -10.90 -4.91 -1.11
N THR A 121 -10.74 -6.05 -0.44
CA THR A 121 -9.80 -6.17 0.69
C THR A 121 -8.36 -5.90 0.24
N LEU A 122 -7.96 -6.45 -0.91
CA LEU A 122 -6.62 -6.22 -1.47
C LEU A 122 -6.41 -4.76 -1.88
N ALA A 123 -7.42 -4.13 -2.48
CA ALA A 123 -7.36 -2.72 -2.84
C ALA A 123 -7.22 -1.84 -1.60
N ASP A 124 -8.09 -2.04 -0.61
CA ASP A 124 -8.15 -1.18 0.58
C ASP A 124 -6.97 -1.41 1.52
N ALA A 125 -6.54 -2.64 1.77
CA ALA A 125 -5.45 -2.94 2.70
C ALA A 125 -4.08 -3.11 2.05
N GLY A 126 -4.03 -3.50 0.77
CA GLY A 126 -2.78 -3.71 0.04
C GLY A 126 -2.32 -2.47 -0.72
N ALA A 127 -3.19 -1.85 -1.50
CA ALA A 127 -2.79 -0.72 -2.33
C ALA A 127 -2.66 0.58 -1.54
N THR A 128 -3.62 0.87 -0.64
CA THR A 128 -3.67 2.20 0.01
C THR A 128 -2.66 2.35 1.15
N VAL A 129 -2.33 1.26 1.85
CA VAL A 129 -1.51 1.28 3.07
C VAL A 129 -0.02 1.54 2.78
N ASN A 130 0.46 1.30 1.56
CA ASN A 130 1.86 1.54 1.19
C ASN A 130 2.30 2.99 1.42
N SER A 131 1.38 3.95 1.28
CA SER A 131 1.64 5.37 1.56
C SER A 131 1.95 5.66 3.03
N LEU A 132 1.59 4.77 3.96
CA LEU A 132 1.87 4.91 5.40
C LEU A 132 3.25 4.36 5.77
N VAL A 133 3.88 3.57 4.90
CA VAL A 133 5.15 2.90 5.17
C VAL A 133 6.29 3.85 4.80
N PRO A 134 7.02 4.42 5.77
CA PRO A 134 7.98 5.48 5.46
C PRO A 134 9.22 4.96 4.74
N TRP A 135 9.58 3.69 4.93
CA TRP A 135 10.60 3.00 4.14
C TRP A 135 10.06 2.38 2.86
N GLY A 136 8.76 2.49 2.58
CA GLY A 136 8.14 2.01 1.36
C GLY A 136 8.30 2.99 0.20
N VAL A 137 8.01 2.51 -1.02
CA VAL A 137 8.19 3.31 -2.24
C VAL A 137 7.37 4.60 -2.22
N SER A 138 6.06 4.49 -1.91
CA SER A 138 5.16 5.63 -1.87
C SER A 138 5.46 6.57 -0.70
N GLY A 139 5.74 6.05 0.49
CA GLY A 139 6.07 6.87 1.65
C GLY A 139 7.37 7.66 1.46
N THR A 140 8.41 7.02 0.93
CA THR A 140 9.68 7.68 0.59
C THR A 140 9.49 8.77 -0.45
N PHE A 141 8.66 8.52 -1.47
CA PHE A 141 8.33 9.51 -2.50
C PHE A 141 7.61 10.73 -1.92
N ILE A 142 6.63 10.53 -1.04
CA ILE A 142 5.88 11.62 -0.38
C ILE A 142 6.83 12.46 0.48
N MET A 143 7.64 11.83 1.33
CA MET A 143 8.62 12.54 2.17
C MET A 143 9.62 13.33 1.34
N GLY A 144 10.15 12.72 0.27
CA GLY A 144 11.09 13.39 -0.63
C GLY A 144 10.49 14.58 -1.36
N THR A 145 9.29 14.41 -1.89
CA THR A 145 8.61 15.42 -2.70
C THR A 145 8.13 16.59 -1.84
N MET A 146 7.49 16.29 -0.71
CA MET A 146 6.93 17.31 0.17
C MET A 146 7.94 17.87 1.17
N LYS A 147 9.13 17.27 1.28
CA LYS A 147 10.17 17.61 2.27
C LYS A 147 9.64 17.63 3.71
N VAL A 148 8.71 16.73 4.02
CA VAL A 148 8.12 16.55 5.35
C VAL A 148 8.43 15.15 5.89
N SER A 149 8.42 15.00 7.20
CA SER A 149 8.61 13.70 7.84
C SER A 149 7.36 12.82 7.73
N ALA A 150 7.54 11.52 7.93
CA ALA A 150 6.45 10.54 7.96
C ALA A 150 5.28 10.95 8.87
N LEU A 151 5.60 11.37 10.10
CA LEU A 151 4.60 11.76 11.09
C LEU A 151 3.84 13.04 10.70
N GLN A 152 4.48 13.94 9.94
CA GLN A 152 3.85 15.20 9.52
C GLN A 152 2.79 14.98 8.45
N TYR A 153 3.01 14.08 7.48
CA TYR A 153 2.02 13.81 6.45
C TYR A 153 0.99 12.76 6.84
N LEU A 154 1.29 11.91 7.84
CA LEU A 154 0.40 10.86 8.36
C LEU A 154 -1.08 11.28 8.55
N PRO A 155 -1.41 12.42 9.20
CA PRO A 155 -2.81 12.82 9.38
C PRO A 155 -3.53 13.18 8.08
N PHE A 156 -2.80 13.49 7.00
CA PHE A 156 -3.37 13.81 5.70
C PHE A 156 -3.65 12.57 4.85
N VAL A 157 -3.16 11.39 5.25
CA VAL A 157 -3.38 10.11 4.54
C VAL A 157 -4.60 9.36 5.10
N PHE A 158 -5.66 10.09 5.43
CA PHE A 158 -6.86 9.54 6.05
C PHE A 158 -7.47 8.39 5.24
N PHE A 159 -7.44 8.47 3.90
CA PHE A 159 -7.97 7.41 3.04
C PHE A 159 -7.24 6.08 3.23
N ALA A 160 -5.90 6.10 3.32
CA ALA A 160 -5.09 4.90 3.52
C ALA A 160 -5.33 4.23 4.88
N ILE A 161 -5.73 5.02 5.87
CA ILE A 161 -6.05 4.53 7.22
C ILE A 161 -7.49 4.02 7.28
N LEU A 162 -8.44 4.78 6.73
CA LEU A 162 -9.87 4.49 6.84
C LEU A 162 -10.33 3.36 5.90
N ALA A 163 -9.76 3.25 4.70
CA ALA A 163 -10.13 2.20 3.75
C ALA A 163 -10.04 0.77 4.34
N PRO A 164 -8.91 0.34 4.94
CA PRO A 164 -8.84 -0.99 5.54
C PRO A 164 -9.78 -1.14 6.75
N ILE A 165 -9.98 -0.08 7.55
CA ILE A 165 -10.91 -0.09 8.69
C ILE A 165 -12.35 -0.36 8.20
N PHE A 166 -12.82 0.37 7.18
CA PHE A 166 -14.17 0.18 6.65
C PHE A 166 -14.36 -1.19 6.01
N THR A 167 -13.34 -1.74 5.36
CA THR A 167 -13.41 -3.09 4.79
C THR A 167 -13.45 -4.17 5.87
N ILE A 168 -12.68 -4.02 6.94
CA ILE A 168 -12.76 -4.93 8.09
C ILE A 168 -14.16 -4.87 8.74
N ILE A 169 -14.70 -3.67 8.97
CA ILE A 169 -16.07 -3.48 9.49
C ILE A 169 -17.11 -4.12 8.56
N GLY A 170 -16.98 -3.94 7.25
CA GLY A 170 -17.82 -4.58 6.24
C GLY A 170 -17.78 -6.11 6.33
N GLY A 171 -16.61 -6.68 6.63
CA GLY A 171 -16.44 -8.11 6.90
C GLY A 171 -17.25 -8.61 8.10
N PHE A 172 -17.34 -7.83 9.17
CA PHE A 172 -18.19 -8.15 10.33
C PHE A 172 -19.68 -8.11 10.00
N LEU A 173 -20.13 -7.12 9.21
CA LEU A 173 -21.53 -7.03 8.79
C LEU A 173 -21.95 -8.21 7.90
N LEU A 174 -21.04 -8.71 7.05
CA LEU A 174 -21.29 -9.89 6.23
C LEU A 174 -21.50 -11.16 7.05
N ASN A 175 -20.80 -11.29 8.18
CA ASN A 175 -20.96 -12.41 9.09
C ASN A 175 -22.40 -12.50 9.61
N HIS A 176 -22.97 -11.34 9.99
CA HIS A 176 -24.34 -11.24 10.50
C HIS A 176 -25.42 -11.55 9.45
N LYS A 177 -25.15 -11.24 8.17
CA LYS A 177 -26.06 -11.55 7.05
C LYS A 177 -26.06 -13.04 6.72
N LYS A 178 -24.89 -13.69 6.81
CA LYS A 178 -24.75 -15.15 6.57
C LYS A 178 -25.41 -15.96 7.69
N GLU A 179 -25.26 -15.51 8.94
CA GLU A 179 -25.91 -16.09 10.12
C GLU A 179 -27.45 -15.99 10.04
N LYS A 180 -27.99 -14.81 9.69
CA LYS A 180 -29.45 -14.65 9.47
C LYS A 180 -29.99 -15.48 8.30
N SER A 181 -29.22 -15.65 7.23
CA SER A 181 -29.62 -16.47 6.09
C SER A 181 -29.63 -17.97 6.37
N GLN A 182 -28.87 -18.44 7.38
CA GLN A 182 -28.92 -19.83 7.85
C GLN A 182 -30.07 -20.07 8.84
N ILE A 183 -30.46 -19.06 9.62
CA ILE A 183 -31.55 -19.15 10.59
C ILE A 183 -32.94 -19.09 9.91
N GLY A 184 -33.08 -18.36 8.80
CA GLY A 184 -34.35 -18.25 8.04
C GLY A 184 -34.67 -19.41 7.09
N VAL A 185 -33.90 -20.50 7.12
CA VAL A 185 -34.09 -21.70 6.28
C VAL A 185 -34.52 -22.92 7.12
N ASN A 186 -34.76 -22.75 8.42
CA ASN A 186 -35.36 -23.77 9.29
C ASN A 186 -36.82 -23.47 9.58
#